data_AF-A0A1A8JXX6-F1
#
_entry.id   AF-A0A1A8JXX6-F1
#
_cell.length_a   1.000
_cell.length_b   1.000
_cell.length_c   1.000
_cell.angle_alpha   90.00
_cell.angle_beta   90.00
_cell.angle_gamma   90.00
#
_symmetry.space_group_name_H-M   'P 1'
#
loop_
_entity.id
_entity.type
_entity.pdbx_description
1 polymer ?
#
loop_
_entity_poly.entity_id
_entity_poly.type
_entity_poly.pdbx_seq_one_letter_code
_entity_poly.pdbx_strand_id
1 'polypeptide(L)' 'WELTLFWSKLLMRLEASADSFLSHSKEMALLCRNVCHILFLIKVIQNEVEEVGLPVCVEMCIQALKMTSTDHKDSKST' A
#
# COMPACT_ATOMS: atom_id res chain seq x y z
N TRP A 1 -2.02 5.11 -13.24
CA TRP A 1 -0.93 5.79 -12.52
C TRP A 1 -1.29 7.23 -12.19
N GLU A 2 -1.48 8.14 -13.18
CA GLU A 2 -1.86 9.53 -12.89
C GLU A 2 -3.19 9.64 -12.13
N LEU A 3 -4.17 8.81 -12.48
CA LEU A 3 -5.44 8.73 -11.74
C LEU A 3 -5.22 8.30 -10.28
N THR A 4 -4.38 7.29 -10.02
CA THR A 4 -4.04 6.83 -8.65
C THR A 4 -3.35 7.93 -7.83
N LEU A 5 -2.48 8.72 -8.48
CA LEU A 5 -1.80 9.87 -7.89
C LEU A 5 -2.72 11.06 -7.65
N PHE A 6 -3.74 11.23 -8.50
CA PHE A 6 -4.77 12.24 -8.29
C PHE A 6 -5.71 11.85 -7.14
N TRP A 7 -6.09 10.57 -7.06
CA TRP A 7 -6.85 10.02 -5.94
C TRP A 7 -6.09 10.11 -4.62
N SER A 8 -4.75 9.91 -4.60
CA SER A 8 -3.98 10.07 -3.36
C SER A 8 -4.00 11.50 -2.83
N LYS A 9 -3.82 12.48 -3.72
CA LYS A 9 -3.89 13.91 -3.36
C LYS A 9 -5.26 14.32 -2.85
N LEU A 10 -6.33 13.77 -3.44
CA LEU A 10 -7.70 13.99 -2.96
C LEU A 10 -7.93 13.32 -1.61
N LEU A 11 -7.46 12.09 -1.43
CA LEU A 11 -7.58 11.34 -0.18
C LEU A 11 -6.83 12.02 0.95
N MET A 12 -5.61 12.51 0.73
CA MET A 12 -4.87 13.27 1.74
C MET A 12 -5.56 14.59 2.10
N ARG A 13 -6.21 15.26 1.15
CA ARG A 13 -7.02 16.46 1.42
C ARG A 13 -8.31 16.14 2.19
N LEU A 14 -8.78 14.90 2.13
CA LEU A 14 -10.00 14.44 2.81
C LEU A 14 -9.70 13.96 4.23
N GLU A 15 -8.53 13.38 4.47
CA GLU A 15 -8.09 12.87 5.76
C GLU A 15 -7.67 14.00 6.71
N ALA A 16 -8.10 13.93 7.98
CA ALA A 16 -7.88 14.99 8.96
C ALA A 16 -6.45 15.05 9.53
N SER A 17 -5.64 13.99 9.31
CA SER A 17 -4.24 13.90 9.76
C SER A 17 -3.45 12.82 8.99
N ALA A 18 -2.13 12.88 9.07
CA ALA A 18 -1.24 11.86 8.52
C ALA A 18 -1.49 10.46 9.13
N ASP A 19 -1.78 10.38 10.43
CA ASP A 19 -2.05 9.12 11.11
C ASP A 19 -3.35 8.45 10.63
N SER A 20 -4.40 9.26 10.38
CA SER A 20 -5.68 8.77 9.83
C SER A 20 -5.48 8.21 8.42
N PHE A 21 -4.78 8.97 7.57
CA PHE A 21 -4.40 8.53 6.23
C PHE A 21 -3.59 7.23 6.24
N LEU A 22 -2.59 7.11 7.12
CA LEU A 22 -1.78 5.92 7.25
C LEU A 22 -2.59 4.71 7.74
N SER A 23 -3.49 4.90 8.69
CA SER A 23 -4.37 3.85 9.20
C SER A 23 -5.26 3.28 8.10
N HIS A 24 -5.92 4.16 7.33
CA HIS A 24 -6.77 3.77 6.21
C HIS A 24 -5.95 3.10 5.09
N SER A 25 -4.74 3.60 4.82
CA SER A 25 -3.84 2.97 3.85
C SER A 25 -3.49 1.53 4.26
N LYS A 26 -3.27 1.26 5.55
CA LYS A 26 -3.05 -0.11 6.05
C LYS A 26 -4.26 -1.01 5.78
N GLU A 27 -5.47 -0.53 6.02
CA GLU A 27 -6.70 -1.27 5.74
C GLU A 27 -6.84 -1.59 4.24
N MET A 28 -6.56 -0.61 3.38
CA MET A 28 -6.57 -0.82 1.92
C MET A 28 -5.52 -1.85 1.46
N ALA A 29 -4.32 -1.85 2.05
CA ALA A 29 -3.29 -2.82 1.73
C ALA A 29 -3.73 -4.27 2.02
N LEU A 30 -4.46 -4.49 3.12
CA LEU A 30 -5.00 -5.82 3.48
C LEU A 30 -6.00 -6.35 2.45
N LEU A 31 -6.72 -5.46 1.76
CA LEU A 31 -7.70 -5.82 0.74
C LEU A 31 -7.05 -6.05 -0.64
N CYS A 32 -5.81 -5.62 -0.84
CA CYS A 32 -5.11 -5.80 -2.10
C CYS A 32 -4.83 -7.29 -2.36
N ARG A 33 -5.25 -7.79 -3.53
CA ARG A 33 -4.94 -9.16 -4.00
C ARG A 33 -3.80 -9.22 -5.00
N ASN A 34 -3.19 -8.08 -5.29
CA ASN A 34 -2.11 -7.98 -6.25
C ASN A 34 -1.01 -7.07 -5.70
N VAL A 35 0.22 -7.55 -5.79
CA VAL A 35 1.44 -6.86 -5.36
C VAL A 35 1.58 -5.48 -6.00
N CYS A 36 1.20 -5.32 -7.27
CA CYS A 36 1.23 -4.02 -7.95
C CYS A 36 0.41 -2.96 -7.22
N HIS A 37 -0.75 -3.31 -6.67
CA HIS A 37 -1.59 -2.35 -5.94
C HIS A 37 -0.95 -1.93 -4.61
N ILE A 38 -0.30 -2.87 -3.90
CA ILE A 38 0.44 -2.56 -2.67
C ILE A 38 1.61 -1.62 -2.98
N LEU A 39 2.37 -1.89 -4.05
CA LEU A 39 3.48 -1.03 -4.48
C LEU A 39 3.00 0.39 -4.88
N PHE A 40 1.81 0.51 -5.46
CA PHE A 40 1.24 1.83 -5.78
C PHE A 40 0.88 2.59 -4.50
N LEU A 41 0.31 1.89 -3.52
CA LEU A 41 -0.05 2.47 -2.25
C LEU A 41 1.18 2.94 -1.45
N ILE A 42 2.26 2.16 -1.47
CA ILE A 42 3.56 2.57 -0.90
C ILE A 42 4.05 3.86 -1.56
N LYS A 43 4.01 3.95 -2.89
CA LYS A 43 4.44 5.15 -3.62
C LYS A 43 3.59 6.37 -3.29
N VAL A 44 2.29 6.16 -3.09
CA VAL A 44 1.36 7.20 -2.61
C VAL A 44 1.78 7.68 -1.22
N ILE A 45 1.96 6.78 -0.26
CA ILE A 45 2.35 7.14 1.11
C ILE A 45 3.66 7.93 1.13
N GLN A 46 4.68 7.48 0.38
CA GLN A 46 5.97 8.16 0.30
C GLN A 46 5.88 9.59 -0.24
N ASN A 47 4.97 9.85 -1.18
CA ASN A 47 4.79 11.19 -1.75
C ASN A 47 4.01 12.14 -0.84
N GLU A 48 3.11 11.60 -0.01
CA GLU A 48 2.15 12.39 0.77
C GLU A 48 2.67 12.69 2.19
N VAL A 49 3.36 11.74 2.84
CA VAL A 49 3.83 11.88 4.24
C VAL A 49 5.32 11.58 4.45
N GLU A 50 6.07 11.41 3.35
CA GLU A 50 7.53 11.27 3.34
C GLU A 50 8.05 10.27 4.40
N GLU A 51 8.99 10.70 5.25
CA GLU A 51 9.63 9.89 6.28
C GLU A 51 8.66 9.39 7.36
N VAL A 52 7.58 10.13 7.63
CA VAL A 52 6.56 9.72 8.61
C VAL A 52 5.85 8.43 8.18
N GLY A 53 5.70 8.23 6.86
CA GLY A 53 5.08 7.03 6.30
C GLY A 53 6.01 5.82 6.18
N LEU A 54 7.31 5.99 6.39
CA LEU A 54 8.31 4.95 6.15
C LEU A 54 8.02 3.63 6.89
N PRO A 55 7.67 3.62 8.20
CA PRO A 55 7.36 2.37 8.90
C PRO A 55 6.20 1.59 8.25
N VAL A 56 5.17 2.32 7.80
CA VAL A 56 4.00 1.73 7.13
C VAL A 56 4.37 1.17 5.76
N CYS A 57 5.19 1.90 4.98
CA CYS A 57 5.70 1.40 3.71
C CYS A 57 6.50 0.11 3.87
N VAL A 58 7.31 -0.01 4.93
CA VAL A 58 8.09 -1.23 5.22
C VAL A 58 7.15 -2.42 5.54
N GLU A 59 6.13 -2.22 6.37
CA GLU A 59 5.11 -3.26 6.64
C GLU A 59 4.43 -3.74 5.35
N MET A 60 4.04 -2.82 4.47
CA MET A 60 3.42 -3.14 3.18
C MET A 60 4.37 -3.85 2.22
N CYS A 61 5.65 -3.50 2.19
CA CYS A 61 6.67 -4.24 1.42
C CYS A 61 6.74 -5.70 1.86
N ILE A 62 6.71 -5.97 3.16
CA ILE A 62 6.71 -7.33 3.70
C ILE A 62 5.45 -8.08 3.26
N GLN A 63 4.28 -7.44 3.29
CA GLN A 63 3.02 -8.03 2.81
C GLN A 63 3.10 -8.38 1.31
N ALA A 64 3.58 -7.46 0.47
CA ALA A 64 3.77 -7.67 -0.96
C ALA A 64 4.71 -8.85 -1.24
N LEU A 65 5.85 -8.92 -0.56
CA LEU A 65 6.80 -10.03 -0.69
C LEU A 65 6.15 -11.37 -0.30
N LYS A 66 5.36 -11.40 0.79
CA LYS A 66 4.64 -12.61 1.21
C LYS A 66 3.64 -13.09 0.16
N MET A 67 2.90 -12.19 -0.48
CA MET A 67 1.97 -12.55 -1.57
C MET A 67 2.66 -13.27 -2.73
N THR A 68 3.82 -12.76 -3.16
CA THR A 68 4.61 -13.44 -4.22
C THR A 68 5.09 -14.84 -3.81
N SER A 69 5.35 -15.05 -2.51
CA SER A 69 5.84 -16.34 -2.00
C SER A 69 4.73 -17.39 -1.85
N THR A 70 3.50 -16.97 -1.56
CA THR A 70 2.35 -17.87 -1.43
C THR A 70 1.85 -18.36 -2.79
N ASP A 71 1.83 -17.49 -3.80
CA ASP A 71 1.43 -17.87 -5.17
C ASP A 71 2.34 -18.98 -5.76
N HIS A 72 3.58 -19.09 -5.27
CA HIS A 72 4.52 -20.14 -5.70
C HIS A 72 4.34 -21.48 -4.98
N LYS A 73 3.56 -21.55 -3.89
CA LYS A 73 3.28 -22.82 -3.18
C LYS A 73 2.09 -23.57 -3.77
N ASP A 74 1.10 -22.87 -4.32
CA ASP A 74 -0.10 -23.48 -4.91
C ASP A 74 0.16 -24.12 -6.30
N SER A 75 1.30 -23.81 -6.92
CA SER A 75 1.71 -24.36 -8.23
C SER A 75 2.47 -25.70 -8.15
N LYS A 76 2.65 -26.27 -6.95
CA LYS A 76 3.43 -27.52 -6.75
C LYS A 76 2.60 -28.72 -6.29
N SER A 77 1.27 -28.61 -6.29
CA SER A 77 0.35 -29.70 -5.92
C SER A 77 -0.63 -30.03 -7.06
N THR A 78 -0.12 -30.55 -8.17
CA THR A 78 -0.88 -31.33 -9.16
C THR A 78 0.06 -32.26 -9.88
#